data_AF-A0A2U2BVK2-F1
#
_entry.id   AF-A0A2U2BVK2-F1
#
_cell.length_a   1.000
_cell.length_b   1.000
_cell.length_c   1.000
_cell.angle_alpha   90.00
_cell.angle_beta   90.00
_cell.angle_gamma   90.00
#
_symmetry.space_group_name_H-M   'P 1'
#
loop_
_entity.id
_entity.type
_entity.pdbx_description
1 polymer ?
#
loop_
_entity_poly.entity_id
_entity_poly.type
_entity_poly.pdbx_seq_one_letter_code
_entity_poly.pdbx_strand_id
1 'polypeptide(L)'
;MNKPSLRAAVGVAALVGAVALAGCNPTLRTHGYRYSDGEVPEFTPGEDNEATVLAALGNPSTRGVFEQDTWYYITSTREYLAYLRPDTRARRIIAVRFEDDGTVASVDEYGLEDGRVIALVDRETPTRGRELTILEQLLGNVGRLPSEQFSGEQNLPGGAGGPRPDGGP
;
A
#
# COMPACT_ATOMS: atom_id res chain seq x y z
N MET A 1 -22.20 17.99 -58.93
CA MET A 1 -22.61 16.81 -58.15
C MET A 1 -22.40 17.11 -56.67
N ASN A 2 -23.36 17.77 -56.03
CA ASN A 2 -23.24 18.12 -54.61
C ASN A 2 -23.59 16.86 -53.80
N LYS A 3 -22.69 16.41 -52.91
CA LYS A 3 -22.91 15.28 -52.00
C LYS A 3 -23.32 15.80 -50.60
N PRO A 4 -24.52 16.38 -50.41
CA PRO A 4 -24.96 16.88 -49.10
C PRO A 4 -25.08 15.73 -48.08
N SER A 5 -25.36 14.51 -48.53
CA SER A 5 -25.39 13.29 -47.70
C SER A 5 -24.03 12.93 -47.09
N LEU A 6 -22.93 13.23 -47.79
CA LEU A 6 -21.57 12.95 -47.30
C LEU A 6 -21.18 13.95 -46.19
N ARG A 7 -21.57 15.22 -46.32
CA ARG A 7 -21.34 16.24 -45.29
C ARG A 7 -22.17 15.99 -44.03
N ALA A 8 -23.43 15.56 -44.19
CA ALA A 8 -24.29 15.17 -43.08
C ALA A 8 -23.75 13.92 -42.36
N ALA A 9 -23.27 12.91 -43.09
CA ALA A 9 -22.69 11.70 -42.51
C ALA A 9 -21.39 11.98 -41.72
N VAL A 10 -20.53 12.86 -42.23
CA VAL A 10 -19.31 13.30 -41.52
C VAL A 10 -19.68 14.07 -40.24
N GLY A 11 -20.69 14.94 -40.29
CA GLY A 11 -21.17 15.67 -39.12
C GLY A 11 -21.71 14.75 -38.01
N VAL A 12 -22.49 13.74 -38.38
CA VAL A 12 -23.02 12.73 -37.43
C VAL A 12 -21.89 11.88 -36.84
N ALA A 13 -20.93 11.43 -37.66
CA ALA A 13 -19.79 10.66 -37.19
C ALA A 13 -18.90 11.45 -36.21
N ALA A 14 -18.68 12.75 -36.47
CA ALA A 14 -17.94 13.63 -35.56
C ALA A 14 -18.66 13.81 -34.22
N LEU A 15 -19.99 13.97 -34.24
CA LEU A 15 -20.81 14.09 -33.04
C LEU A 15 -20.78 12.80 -32.19
N VAL A 16 -20.93 11.64 -32.84
CA VAL A 16 -20.84 10.34 -32.16
C VAL A 16 -19.43 10.10 -31.60
N GLY A 17 -18.38 10.48 -32.34
CA GLY A 17 -17.00 10.41 -31.86
C GLY A 17 -16.73 11.31 -30.64
N ALA A 18 -17.28 12.52 -30.64
CA ALA A 18 -17.16 13.43 -29.50
C ALA A 18 -17.87 12.90 -28.24
N VAL A 19 -19.06 12.31 -28.39
CA VAL A 19 -19.80 11.67 -27.28
C VAL A 19 -19.04 10.44 -26.75
N ALA A 20 -18.42 9.65 -27.63
CA ALA A 20 -17.64 8.48 -27.23
C ALA A 20 -16.39 8.84 -26.40
N LEU A 21 -15.79 10.00 -26.63
CA LEU A 21 -14.62 10.48 -25.88
C LEU A 21 -14.96 11.11 -24.52
N ALA A 22 -16.23 11.49 -24.29
CA ALA A 22 -16.68 12.13 -23.05
C ALA A 22 -16.74 11.16 -21.84
N GLY A 23 -16.56 9.85 -22.04
CA GLY A 23 -16.64 8.84 -20.98
C GLY A 23 -15.37 8.68 -20.13
N CYS A 24 -14.25 9.30 -20.51
CA CYS A 24 -13.01 9.20 -19.73
C CYS A 24 -13.05 10.18 -18.56
N ASN A 25 -13.49 9.72 -17.39
CA ASN A 25 -13.48 10.51 -16.15
C ASN A 25 -12.67 9.75 -15.08
N PRO A 26 -11.72 10.40 -14.38
CA PRO A 26 -11.11 9.81 -13.19
C PRO A 26 -12.14 9.39 -12.15
N THR A 27 -11.87 8.27 -11.47
CA THR A 27 -12.69 7.80 -10.35
C THR A 27 -12.01 8.14 -9.03
N LEU A 28 -12.75 8.79 -8.12
CA LEU A 28 -12.28 9.10 -6.77
C LEU A 28 -12.67 7.97 -5.81
N ARG A 29 -11.70 7.49 -5.03
CA ARG A 29 -11.93 6.50 -3.98
C ARG A 29 -11.34 6.99 -2.66
N THR A 30 -12.23 7.20 -1.69
CA THR A 30 -11.88 7.54 -0.31
C THR A 30 -11.84 6.29 0.56
N HIS A 31 -10.75 6.10 1.29
CA HIS A 31 -10.54 5.00 2.22
C HIS A 31 -9.96 5.51 3.55
N GLY A 32 -9.98 4.64 4.56
CA GLY A 32 -9.57 4.95 5.92
C GLY A 32 -10.74 5.33 6.80
N TYR A 33 -10.47 6.15 7.81
CA TYR A 33 -11.46 6.60 8.76
C TYR A 33 -12.54 7.46 8.09
N ARG A 34 -13.79 7.35 8.59
CA ARG A 34 -14.97 8.04 8.05
C ARG A 34 -15.53 8.93 9.16
N TYR A 35 -15.38 10.24 9.00
CA TYR A 35 -16.00 11.22 9.89
C TYR A 35 -17.51 11.30 9.61
N SER A 36 -18.33 11.42 10.64
CA SER A 36 -19.71 11.91 10.49
C SER A 36 -19.66 13.37 10.02
N ASP A 37 -20.55 13.75 9.12
CA ASP A 37 -20.45 14.97 8.32
C ASP A 37 -20.12 16.24 9.13
N GLY A 38 -19.03 16.92 8.74
CA GLY A 38 -18.82 18.35 8.98
C GLY A 38 -17.70 18.73 9.96
N GLU A 39 -17.70 18.15 11.15
CA GLU A 39 -16.85 18.64 12.26
C GLU A 39 -15.88 17.56 12.72
N VAL A 40 -14.60 17.93 12.93
CA VAL A 40 -13.72 17.15 13.79
C VAL A 40 -14.28 17.29 15.20
N PRO A 41 -14.52 16.19 15.95
CA PRO A 41 -14.94 16.31 17.34
C PRO A 41 -13.93 17.15 18.11
N GLU A 42 -14.39 18.24 18.70
CA GLU A 42 -13.57 19.10 19.56
C GLU A 42 -13.33 18.33 20.87
N PHE A 43 -12.06 18.16 21.22
CA PHE A 43 -11.66 17.56 22.50
C PHE A 43 -10.95 18.62 23.33
N THR A 44 -11.31 18.73 24.60
CA THR A 44 -10.69 19.67 25.53
C THR A 44 -9.49 19.01 26.20
N PRO A 45 -8.27 19.55 26.03
CA PRO A 45 -7.09 19.01 26.68
C PRO A 45 -7.21 19.00 28.20
N GLY A 46 -6.80 17.89 28.84
CA GLY A 46 -6.88 17.69 30.29
C GLY A 46 -8.28 17.36 30.85
N GLU A 47 -9.34 17.44 30.04
CA GLU A 47 -10.69 17.00 30.43
C GLU A 47 -11.07 15.69 29.73
N ASP A 48 -10.82 15.62 28.42
CA ASP A 48 -11.04 14.42 27.63
C ASP A 48 -9.97 13.36 27.87
N ASN A 49 -10.32 12.10 27.65
CA ASN A 49 -9.42 10.96 27.83
C ASN A 49 -9.61 9.92 26.73
N GLU A 50 -8.78 8.89 26.74
CA GLU A 50 -8.85 7.79 25.79
C GLU A 50 -10.26 7.20 25.63
N ALA A 51 -11.04 7.09 26.72
CA ALA A 51 -12.39 6.54 26.67
C ALA A 51 -13.38 7.49 25.99
N THR A 52 -13.28 8.81 26.20
CA THR A 52 -14.13 9.78 25.51
C THR A 52 -13.79 9.85 24.02
N VAL A 53 -12.50 9.79 23.67
CA VAL A 53 -12.03 9.70 22.28
C VAL A 53 -12.51 8.42 21.61
N LEU A 54 -12.42 7.27 22.27
CA LEU A 54 -12.97 6.01 21.75
C LEU A 54 -14.49 6.06 21.58
N ALA A 55 -15.21 6.74 22.47
CA ALA A 55 -16.66 6.87 22.36
C ALA A 55 -17.06 7.76 21.18
N ALA A 56 -16.34 8.85 20.94
CA ALA A 56 -16.62 9.79 19.86
C ALA A 56 -16.12 9.30 18.50
N LEU A 57 -14.88 8.84 18.41
CA LEU A 57 -14.21 8.49 17.17
C LEU A 57 -14.09 6.98 16.93
N GLY A 58 -14.25 6.14 17.95
CA GLY A 58 -13.98 4.71 17.84
C GLY A 58 -12.48 4.39 17.74
N ASN A 59 -12.16 3.18 17.30
CA ASN A 59 -10.78 2.73 17.19
C ASN A 59 -9.98 3.56 16.18
N PRO A 60 -8.73 3.93 16.50
CA PRO A 60 -7.88 4.65 15.57
C PRO A 60 -7.49 3.77 14.39
N SER A 61 -7.09 4.42 13.29
CA SER A 61 -6.54 3.73 12.12
C SER A 61 -5.19 3.08 12.43
N THR A 62 -4.37 3.77 13.23
CA THR A 62 -3.09 3.26 13.73
C THR A 62 -2.66 4.03 14.99
N ARG A 63 -1.74 3.44 15.76
CA ARG A 63 -1.06 4.11 16.87
C ARG A 63 0.36 4.44 16.44
N GLY A 64 0.96 5.47 17.03
CA GLY A 64 2.33 5.87 16.70
C GLY A 64 3.31 4.73 16.94
N VAL A 65 4.22 4.57 15.98
CA VAL A 65 5.27 3.54 16.05
C VAL A 65 6.37 3.96 17.03
N PHE A 66 6.64 5.27 17.10
CA PHE A 66 7.62 5.86 18.00
C PHE A 66 6.93 6.58 19.16
N GLU A 67 5.89 7.38 18.86
CA GLU A 67 5.03 8.03 19.85
C GLU A 67 3.84 7.12 20.20
N GLN A 68 4.03 6.18 21.12
CA GLN A 68 2.99 5.19 21.45
C GLN A 68 1.71 5.82 22.05
N ASP A 69 1.83 7.03 22.58
CA ASP A 69 0.73 7.81 23.19
C ASP A 69 0.00 8.68 22.16
N THR A 70 0.18 8.42 20.86
CA THR A 70 -0.53 9.15 19.80
C THR A 70 -1.36 8.22 18.94
N TRP A 71 -2.64 8.55 18.79
CA TRP A 71 -3.59 7.84 17.95
C TRP A 71 -3.86 8.61 16.67
N TYR A 72 -3.86 7.90 15.55
CA TYR A 72 -4.03 8.49 14.23
C TYR A 72 -5.32 8.03 13.56
N TYR A 73 -6.13 8.98 13.12
CA TYR A 73 -7.32 8.77 12.29
C TYR A 73 -7.03 9.29 10.89
N ILE A 74 -6.86 8.36 9.95
CA ILE A 74 -6.33 8.66 8.62
C ILE A 74 -7.41 8.47 7.57
N THR A 75 -7.65 9.50 6.78
CA THR A 75 -8.54 9.46 5.61
C THR A 75 -7.75 9.86 4.38
N SER A 76 -7.85 9.08 3.31
CA SER A 76 -7.15 9.37 2.05
C SER A 76 -8.08 9.18 0.85
N THR A 77 -8.09 10.18 -0.03
CA THR A 77 -8.79 10.15 -1.31
C THR A 77 -7.78 10.01 -2.43
N ARG A 78 -7.91 8.92 -3.18
CA ARG A 78 -7.07 8.65 -4.35
C ARG A 78 -7.88 8.78 -5.64
N GLU A 79 -7.22 9.30 -6.66
CA GLU A 79 -7.74 9.38 -8.01
C GLU A 79 -7.17 8.25 -8.86
N TYR A 80 -8.06 7.55 -9.56
CA TYR A 80 -7.73 6.46 -10.46
C TYR A 80 -8.12 6.86 -11.89
N LEU A 81 -7.13 6.92 -12.77
CA LEU A 81 -7.32 7.21 -14.20
C LEU A 81 -6.77 6.04 -15.04
N ALA A 82 -7.68 5.28 -15.65
CA ALA A 82 -7.37 4.12 -16.48
C ALA A 82 -6.37 3.16 -15.80
N TYR A 83 -5.22 2.90 -16.41
CA TYR A 83 -4.16 2.00 -15.93
C TYR A 83 -3.01 2.74 -15.22
N LEU A 84 -3.11 4.07 -15.07
CA LEU A 84 -2.04 4.87 -14.46
C LEU A 84 -1.96 4.59 -12.96
N ARG A 85 -0.78 4.87 -12.38
CA ARG A 85 -0.60 4.81 -10.94
C ARG A 85 -1.58 5.78 -10.27
N PRO A 86 -2.36 5.34 -9.29
CA PRO A 86 -3.29 6.21 -8.58
C PRO A 86 -2.54 7.31 -7.83
N ASP A 87 -3.05 8.53 -7.91
CA ASP A 87 -2.48 9.68 -7.22
C ASP A 87 -3.33 10.04 -5.99
N THR A 88 -2.68 10.51 -4.91
CA THR A 88 -3.41 10.90 -3.70
C THR A 88 -3.80 12.37 -3.82
N ARG A 89 -5.10 12.65 -4.00
CA ARG A 89 -5.62 14.00 -4.19
C ARG A 89 -5.88 14.76 -2.89
N ALA A 90 -6.26 14.03 -1.85
CA ALA A 90 -6.48 14.60 -0.53
C ALA A 90 -6.10 13.57 0.54
N ARG A 91 -5.56 14.07 1.65
CA ARG A 91 -5.33 13.30 2.86
C ARG A 91 -5.67 14.21 4.04
N ARG A 92 -6.35 13.63 5.03
CA ARG A 92 -6.60 14.25 6.33
C ARG A 92 -6.18 13.26 7.39
N ILE A 93 -5.34 13.70 8.32
CA ILE A 93 -4.88 12.92 9.46
C ILE A 93 -5.22 13.71 10.71
N ILE A 94 -5.99 13.13 11.63
CA ILE A 94 -6.16 13.66 12.97
C ILE A 94 -5.27 12.86 13.90
N ALA A 95 -4.33 13.54 14.56
CA ALA A 95 -3.47 12.98 15.57
C ALA A 95 -3.97 13.43 16.95
N VAL A 96 -4.44 12.49 17.76
CA VAL A 96 -4.80 12.73 19.16
C VAL A 96 -3.65 12.21 20.00
N ARG A 97 -2.97 13.13 20.70
CA ARG A 97 -1.88 12.81 21.62
C ARG A 97 -2.41 12.78 23.03
N PHE A 98 -1.97 11.81 23.81
CA PHE A 98 -2.33 11.63 25.21
C PHE A 98 -1.15 11.94 26.12
N GLU A 99 -1.44 12.35 27.34
CA GLU A 99 -0.48 12.38 28.46
C GLU A 99 -0.34 10.98 29.08
N ASP A 100 0.65 10.80 29.96
CA ASP A 100 0.92 9.53 30.67
C ASP A 100 -0.27 9.02 31.49
N ASP A 101 -1.18 9.91 31.90
CA ASP A 101 -2.40 9.58 32.66
C ASP A 101 -3.60 9.21 31.77
N GLY A 102 -3.42 9.21 30.44
CA GLY A 102 -4.44 8.88 29.44
C GLY A 102 -5.39 10.03 29.10
N THR A 103 -5.11 11.25 29.57
CA THR A 103 -5.86 12.45 29.16
C THR A 103 -5.40 12.99 27.82
N VAL A 104 -6.27 13.67 27.08
CA VAL A 104 -5.91 14.31 25.80
C VAL A 104 -4.96 15.47 26.07
N ALA A 105 -3.79 15.43 25.45
CA ALA A 105 -2.77 16.47 25.48
C ALA A 105 -2.94 17.47 24.32
N SER A 106 -3.12 16.95 23.09
CA SER A 106 -3.38 17.77 21.90
C SER A 106 -4.13 17.01 20.82
N VAL A 107 -4.79 17.76 19.95
CA VAL A 107 -5.42 17.28 18.73
C VAL A 107 -4.90 18.10 17.57
N ASP A 108 -4.19 17.45 16.66
CA ASP A 108 -3.53 18.10 15.52
C ASP A 108 -4.08 17.54 14.20
N GLU A 109 -4.35 18.41 13.22
CA GLU A 109 -4.79 18.03 11.87
C GLU A 109 -3.65 18.21 10.86
N TYR A 110 -3.38 17.19 10.06
CA TYR A 110 -2.39 17.22 8.98
C TYR A 110 -3.01 16.89 7.63
N GLY A 111 -2.57 17.63 6.62
CA GLY A 111 -2.94 17.51 5.21
C GLY A 111 -1.92 16.74 4.37
N LEU A 112 -2.03 16.90 3.04
CA LEU A 112 -1.01 16.41 2.09
C LEU A 112 0.24 17.29 2.10
N GLU A 113 0.04 18.58 2.34
CA GLU A 113 1.04 19.64 2.39
C GLU A 113 2.06 19.46 3.52
N ASP A 114 1.66 18.82 4.62
CA ASP A 114 2.54 18.54 5.77
C ASP A 114 3.45 17.32 5.51
N GLY A 115 3.27 16.64 4.38
CA GLY A 115 4.08 15.52 3.97
C GLY A 115 5.52 15.92 3.63
N ARG A 116 6.50 15.24 4.24
CA ARG A 116 7.92 15.42 3.90
C ARG A 116 8.39 14.34 2.93
N VAL A 117 8.97 14.76 1.80
CA VAL A 117 9.62 13.85 0.85
C VAL A 117 10.98 13.46 1.39
N ILE A 118 11.15 12.18 1.74
CA ILE A 118 12.42 11.66 2.26
C ILE A 118 13.21 11.05 1.09
N ALA A 119 14.44 11.53 0.88
CA ALA A 119 15.38 10.91 -0.04
C ALA A 119 15.94 9.63 0.58
N LEU A 120 15.58 8.48 0.01
CA LEU A 120 16.14 7.19 0.40
C LEU A 120 17.59 7.10 -0.09
N VAL A 121 18.47 6.52 0.73
CA VAL A 121 19.87 6.30 0.34
C VAL A 121 19.95 5.05 -0.53
N ASP A 122 20.52 5.16 -1.72
CA ASP A 122 20.64 4.09 -2.73
C ASP A 122 21.71 3.02 -2.38
N ARG A 123 22.07 2.89 -1.10
CA ARG A 123 23.15 1.99 -0.68
C ARG A 123 22.64 0.56 -0.68
N GLU A 124 23.11 -0.22 -1.65
CA GLU A 124 22.89 -1.66 -1.69
C GLU A 124 23.91 -2.40 -0.81
N THR A 125 23.47 -3.45 -0.10
CA THR A 125 24.39 -4.32 0.63
C THR A 125 24.93 -5.36 -0.35
N PRO A 126 26.25 -5.40 -0.64
CA PRO A 126 26.80 -6.36 -1.59
C PRO A 126 26.51 -7.78 -1.10
N THR A 127 25.89 -8.58 -1.95
CA THR A 127 25.62 -9.98 -1.63
C THR A 127 26.92 -10.79 -1.70
N ARG A 128 27.14 -11.71 -0.76
CA ARG A 128 28.22 -12.70 -0.92
C ARG A 128 27.72 -13.80 -1.84
N GLY A 129 28.04 -13.68 -3.12
CA GLY A 129 27.67 -14.65 -4.15
C GLY A 129 28.31 -14.29 -5.48
N ARG A 130 28.30 -15.23 -6.43
CA ARG A 130 28.63 -14.94 -7.82
C ARG A 130 27.35 -14.46 -8.50
N GLU A 131 27.36 -13.24 -9.01
CA GLU A 131 26.31 -12.75 -9.91
C GLU A 131 26.42 -13.49 -11.24
N LEU A 132 25.40 -14.28 -11.59
CA LEU A 132 25.31 -14.94 -12.88
C LEU A 132 24.62 -14.00 -13.86
N THR A 133 25.22 -13.78 -15.02
CA THR A 133 24.58 -13.06 -16.12
C THR A 133 23.35 -13.85 -16.62
N ILE A 134 22.42 -13.17 -17.30
CA ILE A 134 21.20 -13.79 -17.85
C ILE A 134 21.55 -15.02 -18.70
N LEU A 135 22.63 -14.95 -19.48
CA LEU A 135 23.08 -16.06 -20.33
C LEU A 135 23.61 -17.25 -19.53
N GLU A 136 24.34 -17.00 -18.43
CA GLU A 136 24.82 -18.05 -17.54
C GLU A 136 23.69 -18.73 -16.76
N GLN A 137 22.63 -17.99 -16.40
CA GLN A 137 21.44 -18.56 -15.79
C GLN A 137 20.64 -19.42 -16.78
N LEU A 138 20.58 -19.00 -18.05
CA LEU A 138 19.89 -19.74 -19.11
C LEU A 138 20.65 -21.02 -19.50
N LEU A 139 21.97 -20.94 -19.64
CA LEU A 139 22.82 -22.04 -20.10
C LEU A 139 23.32 -22.93 -18.96
N GLY A 140 23.34 -22.45 -17.71
CA GLY A 140 23.79 -23.20 -16.54
C GLY A 140 22.91 -24.40 -16.16
N ASN A 141 21.72 -24.49 -16.74
CA ASN A 141 20.81 -25.64 -16.61
C ASN A 141 20.82 -26.56 -17.85
N VAL A 142 21.46 -26.16 -18.94
CA VAL A 142 21.52 -26.97 -20.16
C VAL A 142 22.66 -27.98 -20.01
N GLY A 143 22.31 -29.26 -19.85
CA GLY A 143 23.27 -30.36 -19.73
C GLY A 143 23.36 -31.04 -18.35
N ARG A 144 22.60 -30.57 -17.35
CA ARG A 144 22.37 -31.33 -16.11
C ARG A 144 21.37 -32.46 -16.39
N LEU A 145 21.88 -33.55 -16.95
CA LEU A 145 21.16 -34.82 -16.96
C LEU A 145 21.01 -35.28 -15.50
N PRO A 146 19.83 -35.76 -15.06
CA PRO A 146 19.72 -36.47 -13.79
C PRO A 146 20.50 -37.78 -13.92
N SER A 147 21.79 -37.75 -13.56
CA SER A 147 22.65 -38.94 -13.55
C SER A 147 22.26 -39.93 -12.44
N GLU A 148 21.29 -39.58 -11.59
CA GLU A 148 20.80 -40.44 -10.50
C GLU A 148 19.78 -41.51 -10.97
N GLN A 149 19.36 -41.52 -12.24
CA GLN A 149 18.39 -42.50 -12.73
C GLN A 149 19.00 -43.70 -13.48
N PHE A 150 20.33 -43.75 -13.67
CA PHE A 150 20.99 -44.80 -14.48
C PHE A 150 22.10 -45.61 -13.79
N SER A 151 22.52 -45.29 -12.56
CA SER A 151 23.36 -46.20 -11.75
C SER A 151 22.48 -46.92 -10.73
N GLY A 152 22.12 -48.16 -11.02
CA GLY A 152 21.36 -49.01 -10.12
C GLY A 152 22.15 -49.34 -8.86
N GLU A 153 21.95 -48.57 -7.79
CA GLU A 153 22.32 -48.95 -6.43
C GLU A 153 21.17 -48.62 -5.47
N GLN A 154 20.44 -49.68 -5.17
CA GLN A 154 19.63 -49.97 -3.98
C GLN A 154 19.27 -48.79 -3.07
N ASN A 155 17.97 -48.46 -3.08
CA ASN A 155 17.26 -47.80 -1.99
C ASN A 155 17.65 -48.42 -0.63
N LEU A 156 18.39 -47.67 0.19
CA LEU A 156 18.50 -47.89 1.63
C LEU A 156 18.06 -46.60 2.35
N PRO A 157 16.84 -46.56 2.91
CA PRO A 157 16.42 -45.42 3.72
C PRO A 157 17.03 -45.53 5.12
N GLY A 158 18.17 -44.87 5.32
CA GLY A 158 18.71 -44.48 6.61
C GLY A 158 19.36 -43.12 6.42
N GLY A 159 18.99 -42.04 7.10
CA GLY A 159 18.76 -41.94 8.53
C GLY A 159 19.95 -41.20 9.13
N ALA A 160 19.85 -39.88 9.26
CA ALA A 160 20.78 -39.06 10.03
C ALA A 160 20.03 -37.86 10.63
N GLY A 161 19.25 -38.16 11.66
CA GLY A 161 18.82 -37.16 12.62
C GLY A 161 20.05 -36.62 13.36
N GLY A 162 20.14 -35.30 13.46
CA GLY A 162 21.11 -34.63 14.32
C GLY A 162 20.79 -34.88 15.81
N PRO A 163 21.77 -34.73 16.71
CA PRO A 163 21.58 -35.02 18.13
C PRO A 163 20.67 -33.97 18.79
N ARG A 164 19.65 -34.41 19.53
CA ARG A 164 19.01 -33.63 20.60
C ARG A 164 19.37 -34.28 21.95
N PRO A 165 20.20 -33.65 22.80
CA PRO A 165 20.50 -34.19 24.12
C PRO A 165 19.78 -33.38 25.20
N ASP A 166 18.44 -33.40 25.24
CA ASP A 166 17.70 -32.71 26.30
C ASP A 166 16.56 -33.59 26.80
N GLY A 167 16.75 -34.25 27.95
CA GLY A 167 15.65 -34.85 28.71
C GLY A 167 16.00 -36.12 29.48
N GLY A 168 16.59 -35.96 30.67
CA GLY A 168 16.61 -36.96 31.73
C GLY A 168 16.05 -36.37 33.03
N PRO A 169 15.50 -37.20 33.93
CA PRO A 169 14.52 -36.84 34.97
C PRO A 169 15.04 -35.92 36.09
#